data_AF-A0A519GKR5-F1
#
_entry.id   AF-A0A519GKR5-F1
#
_cell.length_a   1.000
_cell.length_b   1.000
_cell.length_c   1.000
_cell.angle_alpha   90.00
_cell.angle_beta   90.00
_cell.angle_gamma   90.00
#
_symmetry.space_group_name_H-M   'P 1'
#
loop_
_entity.id
_entity.type
_entity.pdbx_description
1 polymer ?
#
loop_
_entity_poly.entity_id
_entity_poly.type
_entity_poly.pdbx_seq_one_letter_code
_entity_poly.pdbx_strand_id
1 'polypeptide(L)'
;PADRSVMTVYALLEGPSVTGAYRFTMRRGKAVVMDIDSTLFLRRDVARLGLVPLTSMYWYSETTKPTGIDWRPEVHDSDGLAMWSGKGERIWRPLNNPLQTRTSSFNDKTPRGFGLLQRDRAFEHYLDGVHYERRPSLWVEPLGDWGDGAVQLVEIPTDDEIHDNTVAFWVPKAPATAGTRYDLQYRLHWTDAEPFPSPLARCTATRIGRGGQPGQPRPAGVRKFVVEFSGGPLAALPFGLKPELVLAATRGTFSNQFAEAVPNGVAGQWRAQFDFTVEGTEPVDLRLYLKAGERTLSETWLFQYPPA
;
A
#
# COMPACT_ATOMS: atom_id res chain seq x y z
N PRO A 1 29.01 13.34 -27.16
CA PRO A 1 27.61 13.81 -27.06
C PRO A 1 27.03 13.40 -25.70
N ALA A 2 26.69 14.36 -24.84
CA ALA A 2 26.01 14.06 -23.58
C ALA A 2 24.66 13.39 -23.89
N ASP A 3 24.39 12.28 -23.22
CA ASP A 3 23.12 11.57 -23.31
C ASP A 3 21.98 12.52 -22.94
N ARG A 4 21.19 12.94 -23.94
CA ARG A 4 20.08 13.90 -23.79
C ARG A 4 18.93 13.37 -22.91
N SER A 5 19.05 12.16 -22.37
CA SER A 5 18.03 11.51 -21.53
C SER A 5 18.21 11.69 -20.01
N VAL A 6 19.32 12.30 -19.57
CA VAL A 6 19.64 12.47 -18.14
C VAL A 6 19.63 13.94 -17.71
N MET A 7 18.87 14.27 -16.67
CA MET A 7 18.85 15.58 -16.03
C MET A 7 19.37 15.47 -14.60
N THR A 8 20.35 16.30 -14.23
CA THR A 8 20.83 16.39 -12.84
C THR A 8 20.36 17.68 -12.21
N VAL A 9 19.73 17.60 -11.04
CA VAL A 9 19.32 18.75 -10.23
C VAL A 9 19.98 18.65 -8.86
N TYR A 10 20.54 19.75 -8.39
CA TYR A 10 21.02 19.89 -7.02
C TYR A 10 20.05 20.78 -6.25
N ALA A 11 19.74 20.42 -5.02
CA ALA A 11 18.87 21.22 -4.16
C ALA A 11 19.45 21.33 -2.75
N LEU A 12 19.31 22.52 -2.17
CA LEU A 12 19.52 22.77 -0.75
C LEU A 12 18.15 22.68 -0.06
N LEU A 13 18.04 21.81 0.93
CA LEU A 13 16.93 21.79 1.87
C LEU A 13 17.31 22.67 3.06
N GLU A 14 16.49 23.67 3.36
CA GLU A 14 16.66 24.54 4.50
C GLU A 14 15.37 24.60 5.30
N GLY A 15 15.41 24.13 6.55
CA GLY A 15 14.28 24.12 7.45
C GLY A 15 14.67 24.44 8.89
N PRO A 16 13.68 24.69 9.77
CA PRO A 16 13.95 25.09 11.16
C PRO A 16 14.78 24.08 11.95
N SER A 17 14.51 22.78 11.74
CA SER A 17 15.10 21.67 12.51
C SER A 17 16.03 20.78 11.68
N VAL A 18 16.09 20.96 10.37
CA VAL A 18 16.89 20.14 9.45
C VAL A 18 17.40 20.99 8.30
N THR A 19 18.63 20.74 7.87
CA THR A 19 19.19 21.23 6.62
C THR A 19 19.78 20.06 5.85
N GLY A 20 19.93 20.17 4.54
CA GLY A 20 20.52 19.09 3.78
C GLY A 20 20.80 19.46 2.33
N ALA A 21 21.60 18.63 1.67
CA ALA A 21 21.88 18.76 0.26
C ALA A 21 21.40 17.50 -0.47
N TYR A 22 20.82 17.70 -1.65
CA TYR A 22 20.32 16.65 -2.52
C TYR A 22 20.97 16.75 -3.89
N ARG A 23 21.25 15.58 -4.48
CA ARG A 23 21.54 15.40 -5.90
C ARG A 23 20.51 14.45 -6.49
N PHE A 24 19.70 14.93 -7.41
CA PHE A 24 18.73 14.15 -8.17
C PHE A 24 19.32 13.89 -9.55
N THR A 25 19.48 12.62 -9.93
CA THR A 25 19.83 12.21 -11.29
C THR A 25 18.63 11.52 -11.91
N MET A 26 17.94 12.22 -12.81
CA MET A 26 16.64 11.82 -13.35
C MET A 26 16.78 11.36 -14.79
N ARG A 27 16.10 10.26 -15.12
CA ARG A 27 16.04 9.69 -16.46
C ARG A 27 14.60 9.47 -16.85
N ARG A 28 14.25 9.89 -18.07
CA ARG A 28 12.91 9.67 -18.65
C ARG A 28 12.99 8.60 -19.73
N GLY A 29 12.32 7.47 -19.48
CA GLY A 29 12.05 6.43 -20.46
C GLY A 29 10.55 6.13 -20.51
N LYS A 30 10.17 4.86 -20.48
CA LYS A 30 8.77 4.43 -20.27
C LYS A 30 8.26 4.80 -18.87
N ALA A 31 9.17 4.78 -17.90
CA ALA A 31 9.01 5.27 -16.53
C ALA A 31 9.94 6.49 -16.32
N VAL A 32 9.70 7.24 -15.25
CA VAL A 32 10.68 8.23 -14.75
C VAL A 32 11.41 7.62 -13.57
N VAL A 33 12.74 7.53 -13.69
CA VAL A 33 13.60 6.97 -12.63
C VAL A 33 14.49 8.09 -12.10
N MET A 34 14.55 8.23 -10.78
CA MET A 34 15.38 9.24 -10.12
C MET A 34 16.33 8.56 -9.14
N ASP A 35 17.64 8.62 -9.40
CA ASP A 35 18.65 8.30 -8.38
C ASP A 35 18.85 9.53 -7.50
N ILE A 36 18.75 9.36 -6.18
CA ILE A 36 18.85 10.45 -5.23
C ILE A 36 19.94 10.13 -4.22
N ASP A 37 20.92 11.04 -4.14
CA ASP A 37 21.86 11.11 -3.04
C ASP A 37 21.47 12.30 -2.16
N SER A 38 21.39 12.10 -0.85
CA SER A 38 21.13 13.20 0.08
C SER A 38 21.96 13.07 1.35
N THR A 39 22.42 14.20 1.85
CA THR A 39 23.01 14.31 3.19
C THR A 39 22.19 15.31 3.99
N LEU A 40 21.64 14.86 5.12
CA LEU A 40 20.82 15.66 6.02
C LEU A 40 21.54 15.87 7.35
N PHE A 41 21.34 17.03 7.96
CA PHE A 41 21.87 17.42 9.26
C PHE A 41 20.74 17.96 10.12
N LEU A 42 20.54 17.37 11.30
CA LEU A 42 19.55 17.87 12.25
C LEU A 42 20.11 19.05 13.03
N ARG A 43 19.38 20.17 13.04
CA ARG A 43 19.71 21.38 13.80
C ARG A 43 19.20 21.31 15.24
N ARG A 44 18.17 20.48 15.48
CA ARG A 44 17.45 20.34 16.75
C ARG A 44 16.97 18.90 16.89
N ASP A 45 16.58 18.51 18.09
CA ASP A 45 15.88 17.25 18.29
C ASP A 45 14.53 17.26 17.57
N VAL A 46 14.17 16.15 16.93
CA VAL A 46 12.95 15.97 16.16
C VAL A 46 12.18 14.77 16.72
N ALA A 47 10.94 14.98 17.15
CA ALA A 47 10.13 13.92 17.75
C ALA A 47 9.80 12.78 16.77
N ARG A 48 9.61 13.11 15.49
CA ARG A 48 9.37 12.14 14.40
C ARG A 48 10.05 12.61 13.12
N LEU A 49 11.12 11.94 12.74
CA LEU A 49 11.86 12.22 11.50
C LEU A 49 11.38 11.27 10.40
N GLY A 50 10.60 11.80 9.45
CA GLY A 50 10.22 11.09 8.24
C GLY A 50 11.25 11.31 7.13
N LEU A 51 11.90 10.23 6.69
CA LEU A 51 12.85 10.22 5.59
C LEU A 51 12.19 9.65 4.34
N VAL A 52 12.54 10.22 3.19
CA VAL A 52 12.04 9.80 1.87
C VAL A 52 10.50 9.75 1.82
N PRO A 53 9.82 10.89 2.08
CA PRO A 53 8.37 10.92 2.13
C PRO A 53 7.73 10.81 0.74
N LEU A 54 6.59 10.14 0.69
CA LEU A 54 5.65 10.06 -0.42
C LEU A 54 4.33 10.64 0.08
N THR A 55 3.69 11.49 -0.72
CA THR A 55 2.33 11.97 -0.48
C THR A 55 1.41 11.52 -1.60
N SER A 56 0.14 11.29 -1.27
CA SER A 56 -0.91 10.92 -2.21
C SER A 56 -2.27 11.31 -1.64
N MET A 57 -3.31 11.15 -2.46
CA MET A 57 -4.71 11.29 -2.07
C MET A 57 -5.47 9.97 -2.20
N TYR A 58 -6.33 9.68 -1.23
CA TYR A 58 -7.29 8.58 -1.26
C TYR A 58 -8.60 9.01 -0.59
N TRP A 59 -9.69 9.11 -1.37
CA TRP A 59 -11.00 9.51 -0.86
C TRP A 59 -11.90 8.29 -0.58
N TYR A 60 -12.18 7.47 -1.61
CA TYR A 60 -12.90 6.20 -1.48
C TYR A 60 -12.63 5.26 -2.68
N SER A 61 -12.94 3.99 -2.48
CA SER A 61 -12.79 2.89 -3.47
C SER A 61 -13.89 1.84 -3.28
N GLU A 62 -13.75 0.66 -3.87
CA GLU A 62 -14.65 -0.47 -3.70
C GLU A 62 -14.75 -0.99 -2.24
N THR A 63 -13.82 -0.59 -1.36
CA THR A 63 -13.87 -0.84 0.09
C THR A 63 -14.98 -0.08 0.80
N THR A 64 -15.36 1.10 0.29
CA THR A 64 -16.32 2.02 0.92
C THR A 64 -17.36 2.43 -0.10
N LYS A 65 -18.63 2.10 0.16
CA LYS A 65 -19.75 2.46 -0.71
C LYS A 65 -20.65 3.50 -0.01
N PRO A 66 -20.19 4.76 0.12
CA PRO A 66 -21.00 5.80 0.71
C PRO A 66 -22.19 6.07 -0.22
N THR A 67 -23.39 6.20 0.35
CA THR A 67 -24.60 6.39 -0.43
C THR A 67 -24.59 7.74 -1.14
N GLY A 68 -24.29 7.73 -2.45
CA GLY A 68 -24.48 8.86 -3.35
C GLY A 68 -23.65 10.10 -3.02
N ILE A 69 -22.46 9.94 -2.45
CA ILE A 69 -21.55 11.07 -2.19
C ILE A 69 -21.01 11.68 -3.50
N ASP A 70 -20.90 10.85 -4.53
CA ASP A 70 -20.37 11.18 -5.85
C ASP A 70 -20.91 10.15 -6.87
N TRP A 71 -20.77 10.44 -8.16
CA TRP A 71 -21.18 9.58 -9.27
C TRP A 71 -20.09 8.59 -9.67
N ARG A 72 -18.83 8.86 -9.31
CA ARG A 72 -17.67 8.01 -9.60
C ARG A 72 -17.64 6.79 -8.69
N PRO A 73 -17.24 5.61 -9.20
CA PRO A 73 -17.09 4.43 -8.35
C PRO A 73 -15.92 4.55 -7.36
N GLU A 74 -14.81 5.17 -7.79
CA GLU A 74 -13.59 5.35 -7.00
C GLU A 74 -12.92 6.70 -7.28
N VAL A 75 -12.26 7.28 -6.28
CA VAL A 75 -11.51 8.53 -6.38
C VAL A 75 -10.26 8.46 -5.50
N HIS A 76 -9.11 8.26 -6.14
CA HIS A 76 -7.81 8.18 -5.47
C HIS A 76 -6.64 8.23 -6.47
N ASP A 77 -5.48 8.67 -5.97
CA ASP A 77 -4.21 8.71 -6.70
C ASP A 77 -3.37 7.45 -6.48
N SER A 78 -3.66 6.72 -5.41
CA SER A 78 -3.04 5.46 -5.04
C SER A 78 -4.07 4.64 -4.27
N ASP A 79 -4.06 3.32 -4.44
CA ASP A 79 -4.97 2.38 -3.79
C ASP A 79 -4.34 1.66 -2.59
N GLY A 80 -3.00 1.68 -2.47
CA GLY A 80 -2.33 1.00 -1.36
C GLY A 80 -0.86 1.33 -1.18
N LEU A 81 -0.38 1.05 0.03
CA LEU A 81 1.03 0.95 0.35
C LEU A 81 1.52 -0.48 0.05
N ALA A 82 2.41 -0.61 -0.92
CA ALA A 82 3.17 -1.84 -1.14
C ALA A 82 4.51 -1.79 -0.39
N MET A 83 4.92 -2.92 0.16
CA MET A 83 6.21 -3.06 0.84
C MET A 83 6.87 -4.38 0.47
N TRP A 84 8.18 -4.32 0.27
CA TRP A 84 9.05 -5.47 0.20
C TRP A 84 10.02 -5.42 1.37
N SER A 85 9.74 -6.23 2.39
CA SER A 85 10.48 -6.15 3.65
C SER A 85 11.93 -6.65 3.51
N GLY A 86 12.79 -6.28 4.45
CA GLY A 86 14.16 -6.78 4.52
C GLY A 86 14.23 -8.31 4.61
N LYS A 87 13.24 -8.93 5.26
CA LYS A 87 13.06 -10.39 5.35
C LYS A 87 12.50 -11.04 4.08
N GLY A 88 12.14 -10.24 3.07
CA GLY A 88 11.64 -10.71 1.78
C GLY A 88 10.13 -10.88 1.69
N GLU A 89 9.37 -10.51 2.73
CA GLU A 89 7.92 -10.53 2.70
C GLU A 89 7.38 -9.45 1.75
N ARG A 90 6.37 -9.79 0.96
CA ARG A 90 5.61 -8.83 0.13
C ARG A 90 4.31 -8.52 0.86
N ILE A 91 4.08 -7.24 1.14
CA ILE A 91 2.91 -6.77 1.87
C ILE A 91 2.18 -5.75 1.01
N TRP A 92 0.87 -5.91 0.91
CA TRP A 92 -0.05 -4.95 0.35
C TRP A 92 -0.98 -4.46 1.46
N ARG A 93 -0.91 -3.16 1.74
CA ARG A 93 -1.78 -2.46 2.68
C ARG A 93 -2.69 -1.51 1.87
N PRO A 94 -3.92 -1.93 1.50
CA PRO A 94 -4.87 -1.02 0.86
C PRO A 94 -5.06 0.23 1.72
N LEU A 95 -5.27 1.39 1.12
CA LEU A 95 -5.48 2.64 1.86
C LEU A 95 -6.90 2.73 2.42
N ASN A 96 -7.06 3.54 3.46
CA ASN A 96 -8.32 3.96 4.04
C ASN A 96 -8.40 5.48 4.06
N ASN A 97 -9.64 5.99 4.14
CA ASN A 97 -9.93 7.36 4.52
C ASN A 97 -10.60 7.33 5.92
N PRO A 98 -9.82 7.36 7.02
CA PRO A 98 -10.35 7.15 8.36
C PRO A 98 -11.09 8.40 8.88
N LEU A 99 -11.93 8.24 9.91
CA LEU A 99 -12.61 9.37 10.57
C LEU A 99 -11.69 10.23 11.46
N GLN A 100 -10.52 9.71 11.81
CA GLN A 100 -9.49 10.39 12.60
C GLN A 100 -8.13 10.06 12.03
N THR A 101 -7.15 10.96 12.17
CA THR A 101 -5.78 10.70 11.71
C THR A 101 -5.23 9.42 12.33
N ARG A 102 -4.83 8.48 11.48
CA ARG A 102 -4.22 7.21 11.90
C ARG A 102 -2.77 7.16 11.44
N THR A 103 -1.94 6.50 12.25
CA THR A 103 -0.56 6.17 11.88
C THR A 103 -0.37 4.66 12.05
N SER A 104 -0.05 3.98 10.96
CA SER A 104 0.39 2.58 10.98
C SER A 104 1.91 2.52 10.89
N SER A 105 2.54 1.62 11.64
CA SER A 105 4.01 1.46 11.66
C SER A 105 4.40 0.02 11.33
N PHE A 106 5.20 -0.16 10.28
CA PHE A 106 5.69 -1.44 9.82
C PHE A 106 7.18 -1.54 10.13
N ASN A 107 7.51 -2.13 11.28
CA ASN A 107 8.89 -2.29 11.71
C ASN A 107 9.67 -3.18 10.74
N ASP A 108 10.84 -2.72 10.33
CA ASP A 108 11.72 -3.46 9.44
C ASP A 108 13.18 -3.13 9.71
N LYS A 109 14.07 -3.93 9.13
CA LYS A 109 15.49 -3.65 9.03
C LYS A 109 15.87 -3.69 7.56
N THR A 110 16.30 -2.54 7.03
CA THR A 110 16.76 -2.44 5.64
C THR A 110 15.71 -2.94 4.63
N PRO A 111 14.55 -2.27 4.49
CA PRO A 111 13.52 -2.69 3.55
C PRO A 111 14.09 -2.72 2.13
N ARG A 112 13.65 -3.68 1.32
CA ARG A 112 14.03 -3.77 -0.10
C ARG A 112 13.29 -2.75 -0.96
N GLY A 113 12.17 -2.26 -0.47
CA GLY A 113 11.49 -1.08 -0.98
C GLY A 113 10.06 -0.95 -0.45
N PHE A 114 9.47 0.21 -0.69
CA PHE A 114 8.08 0.50 -0.37
C PHE A 114 7.56 1.60 -1.29
N GLY A 115 6.25 1.68 -1.47
CA GLY A 115 5.67 2.68 -2.37
C GLY A 115 4.16 2.81 -2.23
N LEU A 116 3.66 4.01 -2.55
CA LEU A 116 2.24 4.22 -2.79
C LEU A 116 1.99 3.84 -4.26
N LEU A 117 1.22 2.79 -4.46
CA LEU A 117 0.91 2.28 -5.79
C LEU A 117 -0.53 2.62 -6.16
N GLN A 118 -0.75 2.65 -7.48
CA GLN A 118 -2.03 2.66 -8.14
C GLN A 118 -2.11 1.39 -8.97
N ARG A 119 -2.69 0.33 -8.40
CA ARG A 119 -2.84 -0.98 -9.06
C ARG A 119 -4.07 -1.03 -9.95
N ASP A 120 -5.16 -0.37 -9.55
CA ASP A 120 -6.32 -0.22 -10.39
C ASP A 120 -6.08 0.82 -11.49
N ARG A 121 -6.29 0.38 -12.72
CA ARG A 121 -6.05 1.16 -13.94
C ARG A 121 -7.17 1.02 -14.95
N ALA A 122 -8.33 0.50 -14.52
CA ALA A 122 -9.50 0.36 -15.36
C ALA A 122 -10.26 1.69 -15.38
N PHE A 123 -10.45 2.29 -16.56
CA PHE A 123 -11.12 3.59 -16.68
C PHE A 123 -12.54 3.53 -16.11
N GLU A 124 -13.24 2.41 -16.27
CA GLU A 124 -14.59 2.17 -15.79
C GLU A 124 -14.75 2.22 -14.26
N HIS A 125 -13.66 2.16 -13.50
CA HIS A 125 -13.69 2.31 -12.04
C HIS A 125 -13.62 3.77 -11.58
N TYR A 126 -13.24 4.70 -12.47
CA TYR A 126 -13.10 6.13 -12.16
C TYR A 126 -14.06 6.99 -12.97
N LEU A 127 -14.25 6.67 -14.26
CA LEU A 127 -15.15 7.35 -15.20
C LEU A 127 -14.88 8.85 -15.38
N ASP A 128 -13.69 9.34 -15.04
CA ASP A 128 -13.35 10.76 -14.94
C ASP A 128 -12.30 11.21 -15.98
N GLY A 129 -12.43 12.45 -16.46
CA GLY A 129 -11.48 13.12 -17.36
C GLY A 129 -10.17 13.56 -16.70
N VAL A 130 -10.03 13.54 -15.37
CA VAL A 130 -8.73 13.77 -14.70
C VAL A 130 -7.81 12.55 -14.69
N HIS A 131 -8.28 11.41 -15.23
CA HIS A 131 -7.49 10.21 -15.50
C HIS A 131 -6.75 9.60 -14.29
N TYR A 132 -7.46 9.35 -13.19
CA TYR A 132 -6.93 8.66 -12.00
C TYR A 132 -6.27 7.31 -12.33
N GLU A 133 -6.82 6.58 -13.30
CA GLU A 133 -6.31 5.27 -13.74
C GLU A 133 -4.90 5.34 -14.37
N ARG A 134 -4.48 6.55 -14.77
CA ARG A 134 -3.17 6.83 -15.37
C ARG A 134 -2.19 7.49 -14.41
N ARG A 135 -2.61 7.83 -13.18
CA ARG A 135 -1.70 8.43 -12.20
C ARG A 135 -0.58 7.44 -11.85
N PRO A 136 0.66 7.94 -11.68
CA PRO A 136 1.81 7.08 -11.50
C PRO A 136 1.78 6.45 -10.11
N SER A 137 2.21 5.20 -10.05
CA SER A 137 2.73 4.63 -8.81
C SER A 137 4.13 5.18 -8.53
N LEU A 138 4.47 5.34 -7.24
CA LEU A 138 5.78 5.74 -6.80
C LEU A 138 6.39 4.70 -5.86
N TRP A 139 7.52 4.12 -6.26
CA TRP A 139 8.27 3.16 -5.48
C TRP A 139 9.63 3.69 -5.06
N VAL A 140 9.94 3.56 -3.77
CA VAL A 140 11.23 3.82 -3.15
C VAL A 140 12.03 2.53 -3.10
N GLU A 141 13.19 2.52 -3.76
CA GLU A 141 14.22 1.50 -3.66
C GLU A 141 15.39 2.06 -2.84
N PRO A 142 15.56 1.64 -1.57
CA PRO A 142 16.76 1.95 -0.80
C PRO A 142 18.02 1.43 -1.48
N LEU A 143 19.04 2.29 -1.60
CA LEU A 143 20.36 1.90 -2.09
C LEU A 143 21.33 1.89 -0.90
N GLY A 144 21.57 0.71 -0.36
CA GLY A 144 22.41 0.52 0.83
C GLY A 144 21.62 0.15 2.08
N ASP A 145 22.28 0.22 3.23
CA ASP A 145 21.70 -0.18 4.51
C ASP A 145 21.07 1.02 5.24
N TRP A 146 19.75 1.02 5.37
CA TRP A 146 18.99 2.03 6.11
C TRP A 146 18.86 1.73 7.62
N GLY A 147 19.38 0.59 8.07
CA GLY A 147 19.34 0.15 9.45
C GLY A 147 17.94 -0.24 9.93
N ASP A 148 17.79 -0.27 11.25
CA ASP A 148 16.51 -0.56 11.90
C ASP A 148 15.59 0.67 11.87
N GLY A 149 14.31 0.45 11.60
CA GLY A 149 13.31 1.50 11.59
C GLY A 149 11.92 0.97 11.29
N ALA A 150 11.09 1.82 10.72
CA ALA A 150 9.76 1.45 10.24
C ALA A 150 9.37 2.25 9.00
N VAL A 151 8.65 1.60 8.08
CA VAL A 151 7.81 2.34 7.14
C VAL A 151 6.58 2.78 7.91
N GLN A 152 6.31 4.09 7.96
CA GLN A 152 5.09 4.63 8.55
C GLN A 152 4.13 5.09 7.45
N LEU A 153 2.86 4.76 7.64
CA LEU A 153 1.73 5.24 6.84
C LEU A 153 0.87 6.15 7.72
N VAL A 154 0.64 7.37 7.27
CA VAL A 154 -0.27 8.32 7.90
C VAL A 154 -1.46 8.52 6.97
N GLU A 155 -2.65 8.25 7.49
CA GLU A 155 -3.93 8.42 6.79
C GLU A 155 -4.71 9.51 7.54
N ILE A 156 -5.01 10.61 6.86
CA ILE A 156 -5.68 11.80 7.40
C ILE A 156 -7.13 11.80 6.87
N PRO A 157 -8.14 12.16 7.68
CA PRO A 157 -9.50 12.28 7.19
C PRO A 157 -9.61 13.34 6.09
N THR A 158 -10.30 13.01 4.99
CA THR A 158 -10.68 13.96 3.95
C THR A 158 -12.12 13.73 3.51
N ASP A 159 -12.79 14.80 3.08
CA ASP A 159 -14.10 14.77 2.45
C ASP A 159 -14.06 15.25 0.98
N ASP A 160 -12.85 15.52 0.45
CA ASP A 160 -12.62 16.05 -0.90
C ASP A 160 -11.32 15.48 -1.50
N GLU A 161 -11.24 15.46 -2.84
CA GLU A 161 -10.12 14.99 -3.65
C GLU A 161 -8.97 16.00 -3.80
N ILE A 162 -9.20 17.27 -3.47
CA ILE A 162 -8.19 18.32 -3.64
C ILE A 162 -7.08 18.31 -2.58
N HIS A 163 -7.25 17.53 -1.51
CA HIS A 163 -6.31 17.46 -0.39
C HIS A 163 -5.60 16.10 -0.35
N ASP A 164 -4.28 16.12 -0.50
CA ASP A 164 -3.45 14.95 -0.18
C ASP A 164 -3.65 14.58 1.29
N ASN A 165 -4.08 13.35 1.54
CA ASN A 165 -4.43 12.85 2.87
C ASN A 165 -3.67 11.57 3.25
N THR A 166 -2.77 11.10 2.38
CA THR A 166 -1.96 9.91 2.59
C THR A 166 -0.48 10.27 2.57
N VAL A 167 0.27 9.82 3.57
CA VAL A 167 1.73 10.00 3.63
C VAL A 167 2.42 8.69 3.99
N ALA A 168 3.42 8.29 3.22
CA ALA A 168 4.29 7.15 3.54
C ALA A 168 5.75 7.59 3.64
N PHE A 169 6.49 7.16 4.67
CA PHE A 169 7.90 7.53 4.86
C PHE A 169 8.64 6.52 5.72
N TRP A 170 9.96 6.54 5.66
CA TRP A 170 10.83 5.77 6.56
C TRP A 170 11.14 6.54 7.83
N VAL A 171 11.03 5.88 8.98
CA VAL A 171 11.41 6.42 10.30
C VAL A 171 12.51 5.55 10.89
N PRO A 172 13.75 6.06 11.03
CA PRO A 172 14.81 5.36 11.74
C PRO A 172 14.41 5.05 13.19
N LYS A 173 14.86 3.90 13.71
CA LYS A 173 14.61 3.50 15.10
C LYS A 173 15.36 4.37 16.12
N ALA A 174 16.55 4.85 15.73
CA ALA A 174 17.37 5.70 16.59
C ALA A 174 16.69 7.07 16.80
N PRO A 175 16.74 7.65 18.01
CA PRO A 175 16.25 9.00 18.25
C PRO A 175 16.89 10.02 17.31
N ALA A 176 16.09 10.93 16.79
CA ALA A 176 16.52 11.98 15.89
C ALA A 176 16.99 13.21 16.69
N THR A 177 18.26 13.22 17.11
CA THR A 177 18.85 14.29 17.94
C THR A 177 19.62 15.33 17.13
N ALA A 178 19.75 16.53 17.69
CA ALA A 178 20.55 17.61 17.11
C ALA A 178 21.99 17.17 16.82
N GLY A 179 22.54 17.62 15.69
CA GLY A 179 23.88 17.24 15.21
C GLY A 179 23.94 15.90 14.46
N THR A 180 22.86 15.10 14.48
CA THR A 180 22.82 13.83 13.73
C THR A 180 22.89 14.09 12.23
N ARG A 181 23.70 13.27 11.55
CA ARG A 181 23.87 13.24 10.09
C ARG A 181 23.21 11.99 9.51
N TYR A 182 22.46 12.15 8.43
CA TYR A 182 21.92 11.03 7.64
C TYR A 182 22.45 11.14 6.21
N ASP A 183 23.16 10.12 5.75
CA ASP A 183 23.50 9.96 4.34
C ASP A 183 22.57 8.89 3.75
N LEU A 184 21.79 9.27 2.75
CA LEU A 184 20.81 8.40 2.10
C LEU A 184 21.10 8.34 0.62
N GLN A 185 21.10 7.12 0.10
CA GLN A 185 21.02 6.85 -1.32
C GLN A 185 19.78 6.01 -1.58
N TYR A 186 19.00 6.41 -2.58
CA TYR A 186 17.80 5.69 -2.97
C TYR A 186 17.42 6.01 -4.41
N ARG A 187 16.57 5.15 -4.97
CA ARG A 187 15.99 5.34 -6.28
C ARG A 187 14.48 5.45 -6.16
N LEU A 188 13.91 6.46 -6.82
CA LEU A 188 12.48 6.58 -7.03
C LEU A 188 12.12 6.06 -8.41
N HIS A 189 11.10 5.20 -8.48
CA HIS A 189 10.51 4.72 -9.71
C HIS A 189 9.09 5.27 -9.82
N TRP A 190 8.89 6.16 -10.78
CA TRP A 190 7.57 6.66 -11.17
C TRP A 190 7.09 5.88 -12.38
N THR A 191 6.14 4.99 -12.18
CA THR A 191 5.78 3.95 -13.16
C THR A 191 4.31 3.54 -12.99
N ASP A 192 3.78 2.78 -13.94
CA ASP A 192 2.44 2.22 -13.93
C ASP A 192 2.33 0.89 -13.15
N ALA A 193 3.45 0.31 -12.70
CA ALA A 193 3.45 -0.93 -11.93
C ALA A 193 4.62 -0.97 -10.93
N GLU A 194 4.56 -1.88 -9.95
CA GLU A 194 5.70 -2.11 -9.05
C GLU A 194 6.95 -2.50 -9.88
N PRO A 195 8.10 -1.81 -9.71
CA PRO A 195 9.29 -2.01 -10.55
C PRO A 195 9.98 -3.36 -10.30
N PHE A 196 9.71 -4.00 -9.17
CA PHE A 196 10.28 -5.30 -8.77
C PHE A 196 9.19 -6.35 -8.64
N PRO A 197 8.71 -6.93 -9.76
CA PRO A 197 7.60 -7.87 -9.73
C PRO A 197 7.89 -9.07 -8.81
N SER A 198 6.92 -9.41 -7.98
CA SER A 198 6.94 -10.58 -7.12
C SER A 198 6.59 -11.85 -7.91
N PRO A 199 7.16 -13.02 -7.58
CA PRO A 199 6.69 -14.29 -8.13
C PRO A 199 5.33 -14.72 -7.55
N LEU A 200 4.82 -14.03 -6.51
CA LEU A 200 3.55 -14.32 -5.84
C LEU A 200 2.36 -13.68 -6.57
N ALA A 201 1.16 -14.22 -6.35
CA ALA A 201 -0.06 -13.53 -6.72
C ALA A 201 -0.21 -12.22 -5.94
N ARG A 202 -0.69 -11.18 -6.61
CA ARG A 202 -0.91 -9.85 -6.01
C ARG A 202 -2.38 -9.63 -5.72
N CYS A 203 -2.68 -8.92 -4.64
CA CYS A 203 -4.02 -8.42 -4.36
C CYS A 203 -4.42 -7.40 -5.44
N THR A 204 -5.58 -7.60 -6.06
CA THR A 204 -6.11 -6.73 -7.12
C THR A 204 -7.37 -6.00 -6.74
N ALA A 205 -8.08 -6.42 -5.70
CA ALA A 205 -9.27 -5.74 -5.20
C ALA A 205 -9.57 -6.14 -3.75
N THR A 206 -10.13 -5.21 -2.98
CA THR A 206 -10.62 -5.43 -1.60
C THR A 206 -12.04 -4.89 -1.47
N ARG A 207 -13.04 -5.77 -1.36
CA ARG A 207 -14.44 -5.37 -1.24
C ARG A 207 -14.99 -5.72 0.14
N ILE A 208 -15.78 -4.80 0.69
CA ILE A 208 -16.42 -4.97 2.00
C ILE A 208 -17.94 -4.90 1.85
N GLY A 209 -18.66 -5.73 2.59
CA GLY A 209 -20.12 -5.76 2.56
C GLY A 209 -20.74 -6.28 3.85
N ARG A 210 -22.06 -6.48 3.82
CA ARG A 210 -22.81 -7.10 4.93
C ARG A 210 -22.45 -8.59 5.03
N GLY A 211 -22.13 -9.04 6.23
CA GLY A 211 -21.85 -10.45 6.54
C GLY A 211 -23.05 -11.38 6.34
N GLY A 212 -22.84 -12.68 6.48
CA GLY A 212 -23.85 -13.71 6.31
C GLY A 212 -24.07 -14.15 4.86
N GLN A 213 -25.07 -15.01 4.68
CA GLN A 213 -25.41 -15.59 3.38
C GLN A 213 -26.40 -14.69 2.61
N PRO A 214 -26.19 -14.46 1.30
CA PRO A 214 -27.18 -13.80 0.45
C PRO A 214 -28.55 -14.47 0.51
N GLY A 215 -29.62 -13.67 0.52
CA GLY A 215 -31.00 -14.16 0.58
C GLY A 215 -31.48 -14.61 1.97
N GLN A 216 -30.60 -14.64 2.98
CA GLN A 216 -30.94 -15.00 4.36
C GLN A 216 -30.96 -13.78 5.29
N PRO A 217 -31.61 -13.86 6.46
CA PRO A 217 -31.48 -12.84 7.50
C PRO A 217 -30.01 -12.54 7.80
N ARG A 218 -29.65 -11.26 7.79
CA ARG A 218 -28.26 -10.82 7.92
C ARG A 218 -27.89 -10.69 9.39
N PRO A 219 -26.81 -11.35 9.87
CA PRO A 219 -26.38 -11.23 11.25
C PRO A 219 -25.89 -9.80 11.54
N ALA A 220 -26.28 -9.26 12.70
CA ALA A 220 -25.84 -7.95 13.14
C ALA A 220 -24.33 -7.96 13.47
N GLY A 221 -23.65 -6.86 13.19
CA GLY A 221 -22.23 -6.70 13.54
C GLY A 221 -21.22 -7.51 12.70
N VAL A 222 -21.68 -8.28 11.70
CA VAL A 222 -20.79 -9.08 10.85
C VAL A 222 -20.52 -8.36 9.53
N ARG A 223 -19.24 -8.27 9.14
CA ARG A 223 -18.81 -7.75 7.85
C ARG A 223 -18.28 -8.87 6.96
N LYS A 224 -18.61 -8.82 5.68
CA LYS A 224 -18.03 -9.68 4.65
C LYS A 224 -16.84 -8.98 4.02
N PHE A 225 -15.75 -9.71 3.86
CA PHE A 225 -14.59 -9.32 3.07
C PHE A 225 -14.47 -10.22 1.85
N VAL A 226 -14.19 -9.63 0.71
CA VAL A 226 -13.85 -10.32 -0.54
C VAL A 226 -12.55 -9.71 -1.05
N VAL A 227 -11.46 -10.46 -0.92
CA VAL A 227 -10.11 -10.03 -1.33
C VAL A 227 -9.70 -10.84 -2.55
N GLU A 228 -9.43 -10.17 -3.66
CA GLU A 228 -9.08 -10.83 -4.92
C GLU A 228 -7.57 -10.82 -5.14
N PHE A 229 -7.02 -11.96 -5.56
CA PHE A 229 -5.63 -12.15 -5.89
C PHE A 229 -5.49 -12.65 -7.33
N SER A 230 -4.48 -12.17 -8.03
CA SER A 230 -4.24 -12.52 -9.43
C SER A 230 -2.75 -12.78 -9.70
N GLY A 231 -2.50 -13.74 -10.60
CA GLY A 231 -1.17 -14.04 -11.12
C GLY A 231 -0.36 -15.02 -10.27
N GLY A 232 0.96 -15.03 -10.50
CA GLY A 232 1.88 -15.89 -9.77
C GLY A 232 1.49 -17.38 -9.80
N PRO A 233 1.64 -18.11 -8.67
CA PRO A 233 1.32 -19.54 -8.59
C PRO A 233 -0.16 -19.87 -8.81
N LEU A 234 -1.07 -18.90 -8.64
CA LEU A 234 -2.50 -19.14 -8.79
C LEU A 234 -2.88 -19.54 -10.22
N ALA A 235 -2.15 -19.05 -11.23
CA ALA A 235 -2.38 -19.37 -12.64
C ALA A 235 -2.05 -20.84 -12.98
N ALA A 236 -1.23 -21.49 -12.15
CA ALA A 236 -0.79 -22.87 -12.34
C ALA A 236 -1.45 -23.85 -11.35
N LEU A 237 -2.52 -23.42 -10.65
CA LEU A 237 -3.23 -24.31 -9.74
C LEU A 237 -3.94 -25.43 -10.52
N PRO A 238 -3.75 -26.71 -10.12
CA PRO A 238 -4.47 -27.81 -10.71
C PRO A 238 -5.99 -27.65 -10.57
N PHE A 239 -6.73 -28.16 -11.55
CA PHE A 239 -8.18 -28.22 -11.47
C PHE A 239 -8.64 -28.91 -10.18
N GLY A 240 -9.62 -28.33 -9.50
CA GLY A 240 -10.17 -28.84 -8.24
C GLY A 240 -9.38 -28.47 -6.99
N LEU A 241 -8.12 -28.03 -7.09
CA LEU A 241 -7.35 -27.55 -5.94
C LEU A 241 -7.74 -26.11 -5.62
N LYS A 242 -8.25 -25.89 -4.40
CA LYS A 242 -8.57 -24.54 -3.89
C LYS A 242 -7.47 -24.06 -2.95
N PRO A 243 -7.02 -22.80 -3.07
CA PRO A 243 -6.14 -22.18 -2.08
C PRO A 243 -6.77 -22.17 -0.69
N GLU A 244 -5.92 -22.33 0.32
CA GLU A 244 -6.26 -22.11 1.72
C GLU A 244 -6.03 -20.64 2.08
N LEU A 245 -6.96 -20.09 2.86
CA LEU A 245 -6.83 -18.76 3.44
C LEU A 245 -6.06 -18.88 4.76
N VAL A 246 -4.96 -18.14 4.90
CA VAL A 246 -4.30 -17.95 6.19
C VAL A 246 -4.70 -16.59 6.73
N LEU A 247 -5.65 -16.60 7.66
CA LEU A 247 -6.23 -15.41 8.28
C LEU A 247 -5.68 -15.19 9.69
N ALA A 248 -5.41 -13.93 10.02
CA ALA A 248 -5.14 -13.49 11.38
C ALA A 248 -5.76 -12.12 11.63
N ALA A 249 -6.16 -11.86 12.86
CA ALA A 249 -6.64 -10.55 13.32
C ALA A 249 -6.06 -10.25 14.70
N THR A 250 -5.89 -8.98 15.03
CA THR A 250 -5.49 -8.56 16.38
C THR A 250 -6.60 -8.83 17.41
N ARG A 251 -7.86 -8.83 16.99
CA ARG A 251 -9.03 -9.25 17.80
C ARG A 251 -10.19 -9.69 16.90
N GLY A 252 -11.24 -10.27 17.46
CA GLY A 252 -12.43 -10.70 16.73
C GLY A 252 -12.31 -12.11 16.13
N THR A 253 -13.33 -12.52 15.38
CA THR A 253 -13.47 -13.90 14.89
C THR A 253 -13.84 -13.98 13.42
N PHE A 254 -13.37 -15.03 12.76
CA PHE A 254 -13.62 -15.30 11.34
C PHE A 254 -14.66 -16.42 11.15
N SER A 255 -15.55 -16.28 10.18
CA SER A 255 -16.52 -17.29 9.77
C SER A 255 -16.72 -17.28 8.25
N ASN A 256 -17.46 -18.24 7.69
CA ASN A 256 -17.76 -18.32 6.24
C ASN A 256 -16.53 -18.15 5.33
N GLN A 257 -15.43 -18.83 5.68
CA GLN A 257 -14.13 -18.70 5.03
C GLN A 257 -14.01 -19.68 3.85
N PHE A 258 -13.74 -19.17 2.65
CA PHE A 258 -13.42 -20.01 1.50
C PHE A 258 -12.73 -19.23 0.38
N ALA A 259 -12.00 -19.94 -0.47
CA ALA A 259 -11.49 -19.43 -1.74
C ALA A 259 -12.37 -19.91 -2.90
N GLU A 260 -12.59 -19.04 -3.88
CA GLU A 260 -13.20 -19.40 -5.15
C GLU A 260 -12.48 -18.71 -6.32
N ALA A 261 -12.46 -19.37 -7.48
CA ALA A 261 -11.98 -18.73 -8.70
C ALA A 261 -12.95 -17.62 -9.10
N VAL A 262 -12.43 -16.50 -9.61
CA VAL A 262 -13.28 -15.42 -10.13
C VAL A 262 -14.01 -15.95 -11.39
N PRO A 263 -15.35 -15.88 -11.46
CA PRO A 263 -16.13 -16.50 -12.53
C PRO A 263 -16.17 -15.63 -13.79
N ASN A 264 -15.01 -15.20 -14.29
CA ASN A 264 -14.86 -14.37 -15.50
C ASN A 264 -14.11 -15.08 -16.63
N GLY A 265 -13.79 -16.36 -16.46
CA GLY A 265 -13.07 -17.16 -17.46
C GLY A 265 -11.56 -16.89 -17.53
N VAL A 266 -10.99 -16.10 -16.61
CA VAL A 266 -9.56 -15.80 -16.56
C VAL A 266 -8.87 -16.69 -15.53
N ALA A 267 -7.91 -17.50 -15.98
CA ALA A 267 -7.13 -18.36 -15.09
C ALA A 267 -6.26 -17.55 -14.12
N GLY A 268 -6.05 -18.09 -12.92
CA GLY A 268 -5.18 -17.48 -11.91
C GLY A 268 -5.77 -16.31 -11.14
N GLN A 269 -7.06 -16.02 -11.32
CA GLN A 269 -7.80 -15.05 -10.52
C GLN A 269 -8.64 -15.78 -9.47
N TRP A 270 -8.35 -15.51 -8.20
CA TRP A 270 -9.05 -16.10 -7.07
C TRP A 270 -9.50 -15.03 -6.12
N ARG A 271 -10.61 -15.27 -5.43
CA ARG A 271 -11.05 -14.44 -4.31
C ARG A 271 -11.10 -15.26 -3.04
N ALA A 272 -10.57 -14.67 -1.98
CA ALA A 272 -10.76 -15.09 -0.61
C ALA A 272 -12.00 -14.39 -0.06
N GLN A 273 -12.99 -15.16 0.36
CA GLN A 273 -14.16 -14.66 1.05
C GLN A 273 -14.13 -15.11 2.51
N PHE A 274 -14.40 -14.17 3.41
CA PHE A 274 -14.63 -14.48 4.81
C PHE A 274 -15.57 -13.45 5.43
N ASP A 275 -16.29 -13.87 6.45
CA ASP A 275 -17.03 -12.99 7.34
C ASP A 275 -16.19 -12.74 8.59
N PHE A 276 -16.19 -11.50 9.07
CA PHE A 276 -15.46 -11.06 10.24
C PHE A 276 -16.42 -10.39 11.22
N THR A 277 -16.38 -10.86 12.46
CA THR A 277 -17.09 -10.28 13.60
C THR A 277 -16.06 -9.59 14.46
N VAL A 278 -16.14 -8.26 14.47
CA VAL A 278 -15.32 -7.43 15.35
C VAL A 278 -15.93 -7.41 16.75
N GLU A 279 -15.05 -7.33 17.73
CA GLU A 279 -15.39 -7.07 19.11
C GLU A 279 -14.77 -5.71 19.47
N GLY A 280 -15.54 -4.80 20.09
CA GLY A 280 -15.07 -3.45 20.41
C GLY A 280 -15.15 -2.45 19.23
N THR A 281 -14.73 -1.21 19.49
CA THR A 281 -14.86 -0.06 18.58
C THR A 281 -13.53 0.45 18.03
N GLU A 282 -12.40 -0.07 18.52
CA GLU A 282 -11.09 0.33 18.02
C GLU A 282 -10.74 -0.38 16.72
N PRO A 283 -9.97 0.25 15.81
CA PRO A 283 -9.52 -0.38 14.58
C PRO A 283 -8.85 -1.73 14.80
N VAL A 284 -9.10 -2.67 13.88
CA VAL A 284 -8.55 -4.02 13.91
C VAL A 284 -7.67 -4.25 12.69
N ASP A 285 -6.45 -4.73 12.92
CA ASP A 285 -5.58 -5.14 11.82
C ASP A 285 -5.90 -6.58 11.43
N LEU A 286 -6.26 -6.76 10.17
CA LEU A 286 -6.55 -8.04 9.52
C LEU A 286 -5.39 -8.40 8.60
N ARG A 287 -4.98 -9.66 8.62
CA ARG A 287 -3.93 -10.21 7.76
C ARG A 287 -4.46 -11.41 7.00
N LEU A 288 -4.17 -11.48 5.71
CA LEU A 288 -4.52 -12.58 4.82
C LEU A 288 -3.39 -12.87 3.84
N TYR A 289 -3.12 -14.15 3.60
CA TYR A 289 -2.48 -14.60 2.37
C TYR A 289 -3.03 -15.97 1.95
N LEU A 290 -2.81 -16.34 0.70
CA LEU A 290 -3.21 -17.63 0.15
C LEU A 290 -2.03 -18.61 0.16
N LYS A 291 -2.30 -19.87 0.49
CA LYS A 291 -1.32 -20.97 0.38
C LYS A 291 -1.95 -22.23 -0.23
N ALA A 292 -1.10 -23.18 -0.63
CA ALA A 292 -1.48 -24.56 -0.89
C ALA A 292 -0.44 -25.49 -0.26
N GLY A 293 -0.84 -26.28 0.74
CA GLY A 293 0.11 -27.00 1.59
C GLY A 293 1.10 -26.04 2.25
N GLU A 294 2.40 -26.27 2.02
CA GLU A 294 3.49 -25.42 2.53
C GLU A 294 3.85 -24.25 1.59
N ARG A 295 3.27 -24.19 0.39
CA ARG A 295 3.62 -23.17 -0.60
C ARG A 295 2.76 -21.93 -0.44
N THR A 296 3.38 -20.79 -0.13
CA THR A 296 2.75 -19.47 -0.23
C THR A 296 2.45 -19.13 -1.70
N LEU A 297 1.21 -18.73 -1.97
CA LEU A 297 0.71 -18.44 -3.32
C LEU A 297 0.56 -16.94 -3.58
N SER A 298 0.28 -16.14 -2.55
CA SER A 298 0.08 -14.69 -2.70
C SER A 298 1.01 -13.87 -1.80
N GLU A 299 1.12 -12.59 -2.10
CA GLU A 299 1.58 -11.61 -1.11
C GLU A 299 0.64 -11.55 0.10
N THR A 300 1.08 -10.89 1.16
CA THR A 300 0.26 -10.64 2.33
C THR A 300 -0.60 -9.40 2.12
N TRP A 301 -1.91 -9.58 2.14
CA TRP A 301 -2.87 -8.49 2.34
C TRP A 301 -2.94 -8.15 3.82
N LEU A 302 -2.76 -6.88 4.16
CA LEU A 302 -2.84 -6.36 5.52
C LEU A 302 -3.79 -5.17 5.52
N PHE A 303 -4.86 -5.21 6.30
CA PHE A 303 -5.90 -4.19 6.24
C PHE A 303 -6.30 -3.74 7.64
N GLN A 304 -6.32 -2.44 7.86
CA GLN A 304 -6.85 -1.87 9.09
C GLN A 304 -8.35 -1.65 8.90
N TYR A 305 -9.17 -2.46 9.56
CA TYR A 305 -10.61 -2.35 9.52
C TYR A 305 -11.11 -1.43 10.65
N PRO A 306 -11.76 -0.28 10.36
CA PRO A 306 -12.42 0.55 11.36
C PRO A 306 -13.83 -0.02 11.67
N PRO A 307 -14.07 -0.54 12.88
CA PRO A 307 -15.38 -1.08 13.23
C PRO A 307 -16.36 0.02 13.63
N ALA A 308 -17.01 0.63 12.63
CA ALA A 308 -18.05 1.66 12.75
C ALA A 308 -17.65 2.94 13.50
#